data_AF-A0A4R0HC67-F1
#
_entry.id   AF-A0A4R0HC67-F1
#
_cell.length_a   1.000
_cell.length_b   1.000
_cell.length_c   1.000
_cell.angle_alpha   90.00
_cell.angle_beta   90.00
_cell.angle_gamma   90.00
#
_symmetry.space_group_name_H-M   'P 1'
#
loop_
_entity.id
_entity.type
_entity.pdbx_description
1 polymer ?
#
loop_
_entity_poly.entity_id
_entity_poly.type
_entity_poly.pdbx_seq_one_letter_code
_entity_poly.pdbx_strand_id
1 'polypeptide(L)'
;MSACSKDTGDGGRPVPVGGDSGTTTSSTPSTAPSSAPPATTAPATTAKPTAPTAKQVIIQPGNFASNPAVQGLVTSYPLYFQALVSKDDTILKKRFPSFFYEDVSEEIVDAKRNGWVMKPPGSVVVVGAKATPDDTVAVQTCRSQTTQYWDPKTRNWTVVAPKGTPEVIEMIQTGVGWLPYRMATSKGVNCSSVRYPA
;
A
#
# COMPACT_ATOMS: atom_id res chain seq x y z
N MET A 1 46.76 42.54 8.21
CA MET A 1 47.74 41.85 9.08
C MET A 1 47.46 40.36 9.02
N SER A 2 48.51 39.60 8.70
CA SER A 2 48.77 38.16 8.88
C SER A 2 47.86 37.08 8.26
N ALA A 3 48.55 36.07 7.74
CA ALA A 3 48.14 34.97 6.88
C ALA A 3 48.31 33.58 7.56
N CYS A 4 47.94 32.54 6.79
CA CYS A 4 48.41 31.14 6.78
C CYS A 4 47.53 30.01 7.38
N SER A 5 46.83 29.33 6.46
CA SER A 5 46.80 27.89 6.12
C SER A 5 47.19 26.79 7.13
N LYS A 6 46.37 25.71 7.19
CA LYS A 6 46.73 24.37 6.65
C LYS A 6 45.55 23.37 6.64
N ASP A 7 45.45 22.63 5.53
CA ASP A 7 44.66 21.41 5.26
C ASP A 7 44.92 20.25 6.23
N THR A 8 44.01 19.26 6.26
CA THR A 8 44.23 17.85 5.82
C THR A 8 42.97 17.00 6.12
N GLY A 9 42.45 16.24 5.15
CA GLY A 9 41.65 15.03 5.45
C GLY A 9 40.52 14.64 4.50
N ASP A 10 40.87 14.30 3.26
CA ASP A 10 40.04 13.72 2.19
C ASP A 10 39.22 12.45 2.53
N GLY A 11 38.19 12.18 1.72
CA GLY A 11 37.63 10.82 1.66
C GLY A 11 36.37 10.57 0.81
N GLY A 12 36.06 11.37 -0.21
CA GLY A 12 35.04 11.02 -1.20
C GLY A 12 35.51 9.85 -2.09
N ARG A 13 34.77 8.75 -2.13
CA ARG A 13 35.07 7.59 -3.00
C ARG A 13 34.34 7.70 -4.35
N PRO A 14 35.05 7.68 -5.50
CA PRO A 14 34.44 7.50 -6.81
C PRO A 14 34.46 6.03 -7.29
N VAL A 15 33.52 5.79 -8.20
CA VAL A 15 33.24 4.60 -9.05
C VAL A 15 34.45 3.92 -9.72
N PRO A 16 34.38 2.62 -10.07
CA PRO A 16 35.24 2.02 -11.09
C PRO A 16 34.54 1.97 -12.46
N VAL A 17 35.18 2.59 -13.45
CA VAL A 17 34.96 2.43 -14.89
C VAL A 17 36.06 1.51 -15.42
N GLY A 18 35.73 0.62 -16.36
CA GLY A 18 36.65 -0.40 -16.90
C GLY A 18 37.54 0.04 -18.08
N GLY A 19 38.40 -0.88 -18.50
CA GLY A 19 39.26 -0.89 -19.71
C GLY A 19 40.69 -0.37 -19.47
N ASP A 20 41.78 -0.88 -20.06
CA ASP A 20 42.03 -2.00 -20.99
C ASP A 20 43.58 -2.15 -21.15
N SER A 21 44.03 -3.34 -21.59
CA SER A 21 45.29 -3.61 -22.35
C SER A 21 46.71 -3.54 -21.73
N GLY A 22 47.46 -4.67 -21.83
CA GLY A 22 48.94 -4.75 -21.72
C GLY A 22 49.51 -6.17 -21.47
N THR A 23 50.34 -6.69 -22.39
CA THR A 23 50.62 -8.10 -22.76
C THR A 23 51.74 -8.88 -21.99
N THR A 24 51.71 -10.24 -22.07
CA THR A 24 52.77 -11.29 -21.90
C THR A 24 53.27 -11.61 -20.46
N THR A 25 53.51 -12.84 -19.95
CA THR A 25 53.75 -14.21 -20.47
C THR A 25 53.62 -15.27 -19.34
N SER A 26 53.18 -16.48 -19.73
CA SER A 26 53.34 -17.86 -19.17
C SER A 26 53.97 -18.12 -17.77
N SER A 27 53.24 -18.84 -16.91
CA SER A 27 53.62 -20.20 -16.43
C SER A 27 52.58 -20.78 -15.45
N THR A 28 52.11 -21.99 -15.72
CA THR A 28 51.31 -22.82 -14.80
C THR A 28 52.25 -23.74 -14.02
N PRO A 29 51.95 -24.07 -12.75
CA PRO A 29 51.63 -25.48 -12.47
C PRO A 29 50.44 -25.67 -11.52
N SER A 30 49.74 -26.78 -11.77
CA SER A 30 48.60 -27.35 -11.06
C SER A 30 48.81 -27.54 -9.55
N THR A 31 47.75 -27.31 -8.76
CA THR A 31 47.36 -28.22 -7.66
C THR A 31 45.91 -27.97 -7.24
N ALA A 32 45.03 -28.89 -7.65
CA ALA A 32 43.86 -29.32 -6.86
C ALA A 32 44.17 -30.78 -6.44
N PRO A 33 43.51 -31.40 -5.44
CA PRO A 33 42.23 -31.06 -4.81
C PRO A 33 42.19 -31.22 -3.27
N SER A 34 41.11 -30.78 -2.61
CA SER A 34 40.44 -31.61 -1.59
C SER A 34 39.06 -31.03 -1.24
N SER A 35 38.05 -31.81 -1.57
CA SER A 35 36.62 -31.60 -1.36
C SER A 35 36.23 -31.80 0.11
N ALA A 36 35.66 -30.77 0.74
CA ALA A 36 34.88 -30.90 1.97
C ALA A 36 33.42 -31.29 1.64
N PRO A 37 32.77 -32.17 2.43
CA PRO A 37 31.44 -32.68 2.10
C PRO A 37 30.34 -31.62 2.25
N PRO A 38 29.29 -31.66 1.42
CA PRO A 38 28.20 -30.68 1.48
C PRO A 38 27.32 -30.92 2.72
N ALA A 39 27.07 -29.86 3.48
CA ALA A 39 26.06 -29.84 4.53
C ALA A 39 24.67 -30.07 3.92
N THR A 40 23.96 -31.05 4.46
CA THR A 40 22.62 -31.44 4.05
C THR A 40 21.63 -30.30 4.26
N THR A 41 21.19 -29.65 3.19
CA THR A 41 20.11 -28.66 3.23
C THR A 41 18.80 -29.36 3.56
N ALA A 42 18.26 -29.13 4.76
CA ALA A 42 16.91 -29.56 5.09
C ALA A 42 15.91 -28.90 4.10
N PRO A 43 14.89 -29.62 3.59
CA PRO A 43 13.89 -29.03 2.71
C PRO A 43 13.16 -27.90 3.46
N ALA A 44 13.11 -26.71 2.85
CA ALA A 44 12.25 -25.64 3.31
C ALA A 44 10.80 -26.15 3.33
N THR A 45 10.17 -26.14 4.50
CA THR A 45 8.74 -26.42 4.65
C THR A 45 7.97 -25.43 3.79
N THR A 46 7.36 -25.93 2.71
CA THR A 46 6.45 -25.16 1.87
C THR A 46 5.35 -24.60 2.75
N ALA A 47 5.30 -23.28 2.89
CA ALA A 47 4.21 -22.62 3.60
C ALA A 47 2.89 -23.06 2.96
N LYS A 48 1.97 -23.55 3.78
CA LYS A 48 0.60 -23.87 3.37
C LYS A 48 0.04 -22.68 2.59
N PRO A 49 -0.55 -22.88 1.40
CA PRO A 49 -1.23 -21.80 0.70
C PRO A 49 -2.25 -21.19 1.65
N THR A 50 -2.06 -19.91 1.98
CA THR A 50 -3.07 -19.14 2.70
C THR A 50 -4.35 -19.25 1.87
N ALA A 51 -5.39 -19.86 2.45
CA ALA A 51 -6.70 -19.91 1.83
C ALA A 51 -7.06 -18.49 1.34
N PRO A 52 -7.73 -18.33 0.19
CA PRO A 52 -8.07 -17.01 -0.31
C PRO A 52 -8.81 -16.28 0.80
N THR A 53 -8.21 -15.21 1.30
CA THR A 53 -8.76 -14.39 2.37
C THR A 53 -10.20 -14.09 1.98
N ALA A 54 -11.17 -14.54 2.80
CA ALA A 54 -12.57 -14.19 2.61
C ALA A 54 -12.64 -12.70 2.28
N LYS A 55 -13.31 -12.32 1.18
CA LYS A 55 -13.23 -10.96 0.60
C LYS A 55 -13.38 -9.94 1.74
N GLN A 56 -12.28 -9.29 2.11
CA GLN A 56 -12.27 -8.35 3.23
C GLN A 56 -13.17 -7.16 2.94
N VAL A 57 -13.30 -6.83 1.65
CA VAL A 57 -14.19 -5.80 1.13
C VAL A 57 -14.79 -6.24 -0.20
N ILE A 58 -16.05 -5.86 -0.43
CA ILE A 58 -16.73 -5.95 -1.72
C ILE A 58 -16.86 -4.52 -2.26
N ILE A 59 -16.28 -4.26 -3.44
CA ILE A 59 -16.36 -2.96 -4.09
C ILE A 59 -17.33 -3.07 -5.26
N GLN A 60 -18.39 -2.29 -5.24
CA GLN A 60 -19.41 -2.25 -6.27
C GLN A 60 -19.24 -0.98 -7.11
N PRO A 61 -18.69 -1.09 -8.33
CA PRO A 61 -18.42 0.09 -9.17
C PRO A 61 -19.69 0.70 -9.80
N GLY A 62 -20.81 -0.04 -9.84
CA GLY A 62 -22.07 0.42 -10.41
C GLY A 62 -21.93 0.86 -11.87
N ASN A 63 -22.60 1.96 -12.22
CA ASN A 63 -22.57 2.55 -13.57
C ASN A 63 -21.21 3.17 -13.95
N PHE A 64 -20.25 3.19 -13.03
CA PHE A 64 -18.94 3.81 -13.23
C PHE A 64 -17.84 2.80 -13.54
N ALA A 65 -18.18 1.53 -13.75
CA ALA A 65 -17.22 0.45 -14.00
C ALA A 65 -16.34 0.64 -15.25
N SER A 66 -16.78 1.45 -16.21
CA SER A 66 -16.00 1.81 -17.40
C SER A 66 -14.97 2.92 -17.15
N ASN A 67 -15.05 3.63 -16.03
CA ASN A 67 -14.10 4.69 -15.70
C ASN A 67 -12.77 4.05 -15.21
N PRO A 68 -11.62 4.36 -15.84
CA PRO A 68 -10.35 3.72 -15.51
C PRO A 68 -9.87 4.05 -14.10
N ALA A 69 -10.22 5.22 -13.55
CA ALA A 69 -9.95 5.56 -12.16
C ALA A 69 -10.73 4.66 -11.18
N VAL A 70 -11.98 4.34 -11.51
CA VAL A 70 -12.80 3.41 -10.71
C VAL A 70 -12.24 2.00 -10.78
N GLN A 71 -11.73 1.57 -11.94
CA GLN A 71 -11.04 0.28 -12.07
C GLN A 71 -9.76 0.23 -11.24
N GLY A 72 -8.98 1.31 -11.23
CA GLY A 72 -7.82 1.47 -10.36
C GLY A 72 -8.19 1.38 -8.88
N LEU A 73 -9.31 1.99 -8.47
CA LEU A 73 -9.83 1.89 -7.11
C LEU A 73 -10.24 0.45 -6.78
N VAL A 74 -11.04 -0.21 -7.63
CA VAL A 74 -11.47 -1.61 -7.41
C VAL A 74 -10.28 -2.54 -7.24
N THR A 75 -9.16 -2.26 -7.92
CA THR A 75 -7.94 -3.08 -7.87
C THR A 75 -7.10 -2.78 -6.63
N SER A 76 -6.92 -1.50 -6.28
CA SER A 76 -6.01 -1.08 -5.21
C SER A 76 -6.68 -1.09 -3.82
N TYR A 77 -7.95 -0.70 -3.73
CA TYR A 77 -8.63 -0.48 -2.45
C TYR A 77 -8.82 -1.74 -1.58
N PRO A 78 -8.86 -2.98 -2.11
CA PRO A 78 -8.77 -4.17 -1.26
C PRO A 78 -7.49 -4.23 -0.41
N LEU A 79 -6.35 -3.71 -0.91
CA LEU A 79 -5.11 -3.63 -0.13
C LEU A 79 -5.23 -2.64 1.04
N TYR A 80 -6.02 -1.58 0.85
CA TYR A 80 -6.33 -0.64 1.93
C TYR A 80 -7.10 -1.32 3.05
N PHE A 81 -8.17 -2.05 2.72
CA PHE A 81 -8.92 -2.84 3.70
C PHE A 81 -8.11 -3.96 4.32
N GLN A 82 -7.18 -4.55 3.57
CA GLN A 82 -6.25 -5.53 4.12
C GLN A 82 -5.42 -4.92 5.24
N ALA A 83 -4.84 -3.74 5.03
CA ALA A 83 -4.05 -3.03 6.04
C ALA A 83 -4.88 -2.72 7.29
N LEU A 84 -6.12 -2.27 7.12
CA LEU A 84 -7.04 -2.00 8.23
C LEU A 84 -7.37 -3.26 9.04
N VAL A 85 -7.69 -4.37 8.35
CA VAL A 85 -8.04 -5.64 9.01
C VAL A 85 -6.82 -6.26 9.71
N SER A 86 -5.65 -6.24 9.08
CA SER A 86 -4.41 -6.78 9.66
C SER A 86 -3.74 -5.84 10.64
N LYS A 87 -4.20 -4.58 10.72
CA LYS A 87 -3.58 -3.49 11.49
C LYS A 87 -2.10 -3.28 11.14
N ASP A 88 -1.78 -3.38 9.85
CA ASP A 88 -0.42 -3.29 9.31
C ASP A 88 -0.36 -2.17 8.26
N ASP A 89 0.14 -1.01 8.69
CA ASP A 89 0.31 0.17 7.84
C ASP A 89 1.45 0.03 6.82
N THR A 90 2.33 -0.97 6.96
CA THR A 90 3.43 -1.21 6.01
C THR A 90 2.93 -1.67 4.64
N ILE A 91 1.73 -2.26 4.59
CA ILE A 91 1.04 -2.61 3.34
C ILE A 91 0.75 -1.32 2.56
N LEU A 92 0.28 -0.27 3.25
CA LEU A 92 -0.05 0.99 2.62
C LEU A 92 1.20 1.71 2.12
N LYS A 93 2.23 1.81 2.98
CA LYS A 93 3.50 2.48 2.68
C LYS A 93 4.22 1.93 1.46
N LYS A 94 4.03 0.65 1.14
CA LYS A 94 4.66 -0.01 -0.02
C LYS A 94 3.89 0.17 -1.33
N ARG A 95 2.60 0.50 -1.27
CA ARG A 95 1.68 0.37 -2.42
C ARG A 95 0.92 1.65 -2.77
N PHE A 96 0.84 2.59 -1.83
CA PHE A 96 0.15 3.85 -2.03
C PHE A 96 1.12 5.03 -1.91
N PRO A 97 0.84 6.15 -2.60
CA PRO A 97 1.54 7.41 -2.39
C PRO A 97 1.49 7.85 -0.92
N SER A 98 2.52 8.57 -0.46
CA SER A 98 2.64 9.00 0.93
C SER A 98 1.48 9.82 1.44
N PHE A 99 1.02 10.75 0.62
CA PHE A 99 -0.13 11.60 0.90
C PHE A 99 -1.39 10.80 1.24
N PHE A 100 -1.59 9.64 0.61
CA PHE A 100 -2.75 8.81 0.88
C PHE A 100 -2.61 8.05 2.20
N TYR A 101 -1.45 7.43 2.46
CA TYR A 101 -1.32 6.62 3.67
C TYR A 101 -1.22 7.47 4.94
N GLU A 102 -0.67 8.69 4.90
CA GLU A 102 -0.52 9.54 6.08
C GLU A 102 -1.87 9.85 6.73
N ASP A 103 -2.89 10.14 5.93
CA ASP A 103 -4.25 10.45 6.39
C ASP A 103 -4.96 9.24 7.06
N VAL A 104 -4.58 8.00 6.71
CA VAL A 104 -5.29 6.78 7.13
C VAL A 104 -4.48 5.89 8.09
N SER A 105 -3.16 6.11 8.18
CA SER A 105 -2.29 5.33 9.07
C SER A 105 -2.63 5.55 10.54
N GLU A 106 -3.08 6.75 10.89
CA GLU A 106 -3.48 7.09 12.26
C GLU A 106 -4.63 6.22 12.76
N GLU A 107 -5.62 5.94 11.91
CA GLU A 107 -6.77 5.07 12.24
C GLU A 107 -6.31 3.64 12.58
N ILE A 108 -5.31 3.12 11.86
CA ILE A 108 -4.72 1.79 12.10
C ILE A 108 -4.00 1.76 13.46
N VAL A 109 -3.23 2.80 13.76
CA VAL A 109 -2.49 2.90 15.03
C VAL A 109 -3.45 2.98 16.22
N ASP A 110 -4.50 3.78 16.11
CA ASP A 110 -5.52 3.90 17.15
C ASP A 110 -6.30 2.60 17.35
N ALA A 111 -6.69 1.92 16.27
CA ALA A 111 -7.35 0.61 16.37
C ALA A 111 -6.46 -0.46 17.01
N LYS A 112 -5.15 -0.40 16.78
CA LYS A 112 -4.17 -1.27 17.46
C LYS A 112 -4.09 -0.93 18.94
N ARG A 113 -3.97 0.34 19.32
CA ARG A 113 -3.89 0.81 20.72
C ARG A 113 -5.14 0.45 21.52
N ASN A 114 -6.32 0.67 20.94
CA ASN A 114 -7.59 0.50 21.63
C ASN A 114 -8.13 -0.94 21.56
N GLY A 115 -7.52 -1.81 20.74
CA GLY A 115 -7.97 -3.19 20.55
C GLY A 115 -9.24 -3.32 19.70
N TRP A 116 -9.55 -2.31 18.89
CA TRP A 116 -10.72 -2.34 18.01
C TRP A 116 -10.53 -3.31 16.84
N VAL A 117 -11.60 -3.85 16.29
CA VAL A 117 -11.56 -4.89 15.24
C VAL A 117 -12.46 -4.53 14.07
N MET A 118 -12.03 -4.75 12.82
CA MET A 118 -12.95 -4.70 11.69
C MET A 118 -13.69 -6.03 11.54
N LYS A 119 -14.94 -5.96 11.07
CA LYS A 119 -15.80 -7.14 10.86
C LYS A 119 -16.07 -7.31 9.37
N PRO A 120 -15.19 -7.99 8.60
CA PRO A 120 -15.41 -8.24 7.19
C PRO A 120 -16.60 -9.19 6.94
N PRO A 121 -17.24 -9.15 5.76
CA PRO A 121 -16.90 -8.27 4.63
C PRO A 121 -17.37 -6.83 4.83
N GLY A 122 -16.47 -5.89 4.54
CA GLY A 122 -16.82 -4.50 4.27
C GLY A 122 -17.49 -4.38 2.89
N SER A 123 -18.26 -3.32 2.67
CA SER A 123 -18.80 -3.00 1.35
C SER A 123 -18.53 -1.54 1.01
N VAL A 124 -18.17 -1.30 -0.24
CA VAL A 124 -17.92 0.04 -0.81
C VAL A 124 -18.70 0.13 -2.09
N VAL A 125 -19.59 1.12 -2.21
CA VAL A 125 -20.35 1.36 -3.43
C VAL A 125 -19.90 2.67 -4.04
N VAL A 126 -19.54 2.64 -5.32
CA VAL A 126 -19.23 3.85 -6.08
C VAL A 126 -20.53 4.51 -6.51
N VAL A 127 -20.72 5.76 -6.07
CA VAL A 127 -21.93 6.55 -6.35
C VAL A 127 -21.66 7.70 -7.32
N GLY A 128 -20.39 7.98 -7.62
CA GLY A 128 -19.99 9.04 -8.54
C GLY A 128 -18.52 8.91 -8.96
N ALA A 129 -18.20 9.42 -10.14
CA ALA A 129 -16.83 9.66 -10.56
C ALA A 129 -16.80 10.92 -11.42
N LYS A 130 -15.99 11.91 -11.05
CA LYS A 130 -15.88 13.19 -11.77
C LYS A 130 -14.42 13.58 -11.95
N ALA A 131 -14.07 14.08 -13.12
CA ALA A 131 -12.78 14.72 -13.33
C ALA A 131 -12.68 15.99 -12.46
N THR A 132 -11.48 16.29 -11.99
CA THR A 132 -11.15 17.51 -11.24
C THR A 132 -10.21 18.39 -12.08
N PRO A 133 -9.98 19.65 -11.69
CA PRO A 133 -9.04 20.54 -12.39
C PRO A 133 -7.57 20.09 -12.30
N ASP A 134 -7.21 19.24 -11.33
CA ASP A 134 -5.83 18.83 -11.06
C ASP A 134 -5.43 17.55 -11.83
N ASP A 135 -6.10 17.26 -12.96
CA ASP A 135 -5.97 16.01 -13.72
C ASP A 135 -6.21 14.73 -12.88
N THR A 136 -6.94 14.86 -11.77
CA THR A 136 -7.39 13.72 -10.94
C THR A 136 -8.85 13.38 -11.23
N VAL A 137 -9.28 12.20 -10.78
CA VAL A 137 -10.69 11.80 -10.81
C VAL A 137 -11.17 11.60 -9.37
N ALA A 138 -12.09 12.44 -8.93
CA ALA A 138 -12.75 12.29 -7.64
C ALA A 138 -13.80 11.18 -7.73
N VAL A 139 -13.46 10.00 -7.19
CA VAL A 139 -14.37 8.86 -7.05
C VAL A 139 -15.12 8.99 -5.74
N GLN A 140 -16.43 9.14 -5.84
CA GLN A 140 -17.33 9.25 -4.70
C GLN A 140 -17.81 7.86 -4.31
N THR A 141 -17.61 7.49 -3.06
CA THR A 141 -17.93 6.18 -2.51
C THR A 141 -18.81 6.31 -1.28
N CYS A 142 -19.53 5.24 -1.01
CA CYS A 142 -20.26 5.02 0.21
C CYS A 142 -19.78 3.71 0.83
N ARG A 143 -19.28 3.80 2.07
CA ARG A 143 -18.74 2.66 2.82
C ARG A 143 -19.77 2.12 3.81
N SER A 144 -19.95 0.80 3.90
CA SER A 144 -20.89 0.18 4.86
C SER A 144 -20.42 0.34 6.30
N GLN A 145 -21.33 0.17 7.26
CA GLN A 145 -21.02 0.13 8.70
C GLN A 145 -19.88 -0.85 9.04
N THR A 146 -19.82 -2.00 8.36
CA THR A 146 -18.81 -3.06 8.59
C THR A 146 -17.40 -2.66 8.17
N THR A 147 -17.25 -1.55 7.45
CA THR A 147 -15.95 -0.94 7.14
C THR A 147 -15.40 -0.08 8.28
N GLN A 148 -16.15 0.11 9.36
CA GLN A 148 -15.72 0.85 10.54
C GLN A 148 -15.13 -0.12 11.56
N TYR A 149 -14.34 0.40 12.49
CA TYR A 149 -13.87 -0.39 13.62
C TYR A 149 -15.00 -0.67 14.62
N TRP A 150 -15.00 -1.89 15.16
CA TRP A 150 -15.86 -2.33 16.25
C TRP A 150 -15.04 -2.36 17.53
N ASP A 151 -15.54 -1.72 18.58
CA ASP A 151 -14.99 -1.84 19.92
C ASP A 151 -15.61 -3.05 20.64
N PRO A 152 -14.85 -4.12 20.89
CA PRO A 152 -15.36 -5.30 21.59
C PRO A 152 -15.67 -5.03 23.07
N LYS A 153 -15.05 -4.02 23.69
CA LYS A 153 -15.24 -3.69 25.11
C LYS A 153 -16.58 -3.01 25.33
N THR A 154 -16.87 -1.97 24.56
CA THR A 154 -18.13 -1.23 24.65
C THR A 154 -19.25 -1.86 23.81
N ARG A 155 -18.91 -2.84 22.96
CA ARG A 155 -19.83 -3.50 22.02
C ARG A 155 -20.53 -2.49 21.11
N ASN A 156 -19.78 -1.51 20.63
CA ASN A 156 -20.26 -0.47 19.73
C ASN A 156 -19.31 -0.29 18.54
N TRP A 157 -19.82 0.28 17.46
CA TRP A 157 -18.98 0.78 16.38
C TRP A 157 -18.31 2.09 16.81
N THR A 158 -17.05 2.30 16.41
CA THR A 158 -16.33 3.55 16.66
C THR A 158 -17.01 4.73 15.95
N VAL A 159 -17.63 4.46 14.80
CA VAL A 159 -18.48 5.37 14.06
C VAL A 159 -19.81 4.67 13.77
N VAL A 160 -20.92 5.24 14.26
CA VAL A 160 -22.27 4.71 14.01
C VAL A 160 -22.80 5.29 12.69
N ALA A 161 -22.75 4.49 11.64
CA ALA A 161 -23.14 4.83 10.28
C ALA A 161 -23.97 3.69 9.65
N PRO A 162 -25.21 3.45 10.12
CA PRO A 162 -26.05 2.35 9.62
C PRO A 162 -26.43 2.50 8.14
N LYS A 163 -26.45 3.74 7.63
CA LYS A 163 -26.65 4.06 6.21
C LYS A 163 -25.33 4.14 5.42
N GLY A 164 -24.23 3.83 6.09
CA GLY A 164 -22.86 4.00 5.61
C GLY A 164 -22.34 5.43 5.67
N THR A 165 -21.06 5.56 5.35
CA THR A 165 -20.29 6.80 5.46
C THR A 165 -19.86 7.26 4.07
N PRO A 166 -20.10 8.52 3.69
CA PRO A 166 -19.63 9.06 2.42
C PRO A 166 -18.13 9.31 2.46
N GLU A 167 -17.48 9.01 1.35
CA GLU A 167 -16.05 9.16 1.17
C GLU A 167 -15.77 9.61 -0.27
N VAL A 168 -14.76 10.45 -0.47
CA VAL A 168 -14.34 10.87 -1.81
C VAL A 168 -12.85 10.68 -1.90
N ILE A 169 -12.42 9.87 -2.85
CA ILE A 169 -11.03 9.53 -3.08
C ILE A 169 -10.67 10.12 -4.42
N GLU A 170 -9.72 11.06 -4.42
CA GLU A 170 -9.13 11.52 -5.67
C GLU A 170 -8.12 10.48 -6.15
N MET A 171 -8.31 10.05 -7.39
CA MET A 171 -7.46 9.09 -8.06
C MET A 171 -6.56 9.85 -9.04
N ILE A 172 -5.27 9.53 -9.07
CA ILE A 172 -4.31 10.12 -10.01
C ILE A 172 -3.81 9.04 -10.98
N GLN A 173 -3.63 9.40 -12.24
CA GLN A 173 -3.02 8.53 -13.23
C GLN A 173 -1.49 8.56 -13.07
N THR A 174 -0.90 7.39 -12.83
CA THR A 174 0.56 7.21 -12.70
C THR A 174 1.09 6.28 -13.79
N GLY A 175 2.42 6.14 -13.89
CA GLY A 175 3.05 5.18 -14.80
C GLY A 175 2.68 3.71 -14.55
N VAL A 176 2.11 3.38 -13.38
CA VAL A 176 1.64 2.03 -13.02
C VAL A 176 0.11 1.90 -13.02
N GLY A 177 -0.61 2.94 -13.45
CA GLY A 177 -2.08 2.99 -13.50
C GLY A 177 -2.69 4.00 -12.54
N TRP A 178 -4.01 3.91 -12.35
CA TRP A 178 -4.77 4.80 -11.47
C TRP A 178 -4.65 4.36 -10.01
N LEU A 179 -4.18 5.27 -9.16
CA LEU A 179 -3.99 5.02 -7.73
C LEU A 179 -4.68 6.08 -6.87
N PRO A 180 -5.11 5.74 -5.64
CA PRO A 180 -5.56 6.74 -4.68
C PRO A 180 -4.46 7.75 -4.39
N TYR A 181 -4.80 9.03 -4.52
CA TYR A 181 -3.89 10.16 -4.30
C TYR A 181 -4.10 10.81 -2.94
N ARG A 182 -5.34 11.23 -2.66
CA ARG A 182 -5.73 11.89 -1.42
C ARG A 182 -7.21 11.73 -1.14
N MET A 183 -7.58 11.96 0.12
CA MET A 183 -8.97 12.11 0.52
C MET A 183 -9.47 13.52 0.17
N ALA A 184 -10.64 13.62 -0.45
CA ALA A 184 -11.28 14.89 -0.76
C ALA A 184 -12.54 15.08 0.08
N THR A 185 -13.09 16.30 0.06
CA THR A 185 -14.32 16.60 0.80
C THR A 185 -15.49 15.74 0.31
N SER A 186 -16.16 15.08 1.25
CA SER A 186 -17.35 14.26 0.99
C SER A 186 -18.66 15.06 1.01
N LYS A 187 -18.58 16.39 1.10
CA LYS A 187 -19.74 17.27 1.11
C LYS A 187 -20.62 17.05 -0.13
N GLY A 188 -21.91 16.78 0.12
CA GLY A 188 -22.90 16.56 -0.94
C GLY A 188 -23.03 15.10 -1.41
N VAL A 189 -22.18 14.18 -0.93
CA VAL A 189 -22.35 12.75 -1.20
C VAL A 189 -23.38 12.17 -0.24
N ASN A 190 -24.40 11.49 -0.79
CA ASN A 190 -25.50 10.91 -0.02
C ASN A 190 -25.49 9.38 -0.10
N CYS A 191 -25.29 8.71 1.04
CA CYS A 191 -25.27 7.25 1.14
C CYS A 191 -26.60 6.63 1.58
N SER A 192 -27.63 7.43 1.89
CA SER A 192 -28.87 6.95 2.49
C SER A 192 -29.69 6.00 1.64
N SER A 193 -29.55 6.04 0.31
CA SER A 193 -30.25 5.17 -0.65
C SER A 193 -29.39 4.02 -1.15
N VAL A 194 -28.14 3.93 -0.70
CA VAL A 194 -27.18 2.92 -1.18
C VAL A 194 -27.54 1.56 -0.59
N ARG A 195 -27.58 0.54 -1.45
CA ARG A 195 -27.69 -0.85 -1.04
C ARG A 195 -26.30 -1.46 -0.96
N TYR A 196 -25.96 -2.00 0.19
CA TYR A 196 -24.67 -2.66 0.43
C TYR A 196 -24.83 -4.17 0.19
N PRO A 197 -23.94 -4.81 -0.59
CA PRO A 197 -24.06 -6.22 -0.98
C PRO A 197 -23.57 -7.24 0.06
N ALA A 198 -23.25 -6.81 1.29
CA ALA A 198 -22.77 -7.67 2.39
C ALA A 198 -23.91 -8.32 3.17
#